data_AF-F7S6L6-F1
#
_entry.id   AF-F7S6L6-F1
#
_cell.length_a   1.000
_cell.length_b   1.000
_cell.length_c   1.000
_cell.angle_alpha   90.00
_cell.angle_beta   90.00
_cell.angle_gamma   90.00
#
_symmetry.space_group_name_H-M   'P 1'
#
loop_
_entity.id
_entity.type
_entity.pdbx_description
1 polymer ?
#
loop_
_entity_poly.entity_id
_entity_poly.type
_entity_poly.pdbx_seq_one_letter_code
_entity_poly.pdbx_strand_id
1 'polypeptide(L)' 'MLTEDEKLFLRPYIIDGANTRMANITNGVAGGLVAKGIIFRSSNVGTVFSGFSYNLQPISRKILTGRPDLLNP' A
#
# COMPACT_ATOMS: atom_id res chain seq x y z
N MET A 1 -6.84 9.75 -8.41
CA MET A 1 -6.21 10.66 -7.44
C MET A 1 -6.07 9.92 -6.10
N LEU A 2 -4.96 10.11 -5.40
CA LEU A 2 -4.72 9.54 -4.07
C LEU A 2 -5.11 10.57 -3.00
N THR A 3 -5.71 10.10 -1.91
CA THR A 3 -5.89 10.92 -0.71
C THR A 3 -4.59 11.02 0.08
N GLU A 4 -4.50 11.96 1.03
CA GLU A 4 -3.31 12.08 1.89
C GLU A 4 -3.01 10.80 2.67
N ASP A 5 -4.03 10.15 3.23
CA ASP A 5 -3.85 8.88 3.93
C ASP A 5 -3.34 7.76 3.01
N GLU A 6 -3.82 7.72 1.77
CA GLU A 6 -3.34 6.75 0.77
C GLU A 6 -1.89 7.01 0.40
N LYS A 7 -1.50 8.29 0.22
CA LYS A 7 -0.11 8.66 -0.02
C LYS A 7 0.77 8.23 1.15
N LEU A 8 0.37 8.55 2.39
CA LEU A 8 1.09 8.17 3.60
C LEU A 8 1.23 6.65 3.73
N PHE A 9 0.20 5.88 3.41
CA PHE A 9 0.26 4.42 3.43
C PHE A 9 1.25 3.86 2.40
N LEU A 10 1.33 4.50 1.22
CA LEU A 10 2.18 4.06 0.10
C LEU A 10 3.65 4.47 0.24
N ARG A 11 3.96 5.56 0.95
CA ARG A 11 5.33 6.09 1.13
C ARG A 11 6.36 5.02 1.53
N PRO A 12 6.12 4.14 2.53
CA PRO A 12 7.14 3.19 2.94
C PRO A 12 7.56 2.19 1.85
N TYR A 13 6.70 1.89 0.87
CA TYR A 13 7.09 1.00 -0.23
C TYR A 13 8.13 1.62 -1.16
N ILE A 14 8.17 2.94 -1.24
CA ILE A 14 8.99 3.70 -2.19
C ILE A 14 10.17 4.36 -1.49
N ILE A 15 9.94 5.02 -0.36
CA ILE A 15 10.95 5.75 0.41
C ILE A 15 11.80 4.79 1.23
N ASP A 16 11.15 3.87 1.95
CA ASP A 16 11.84 2.95 2.87
C ASP A 16 12.18 1.60 2.20
N GLY A 17 11.84 1.45 0.92
CA GLY A 17 12.06 0.22 0.15
C GLY A 17 11.25 -1.00 0.63
N ALA A 18 10.21 -0.79 1.44
CA ALA A 18 9.41 -1.89 1.97
C ALA A 18 8.76 -2.69 0.82
N ASN A 19 8.75 -4.01 0.94
CA ASN A 19 7.99 -4.85 0.01
C ASN A 19 6.56 -5.12 0.50
N THR A 20 6.41 -5.23 1.82
CA THR A 20 5.17 -5.63 2.49
C THR A 20 4.78 -4.60 3.54
N ARG A 21 3.50 -4.24 3.60
CA ARG A 21 2.92 -3.50 4.73
C ARG A 21 1.84 -4.36 5.38
N MET A 22 1.82 -4.33 6.70
CA MET A 22 0.81 -5.01 7.50
C MET A 22 -0.35 -4.05 7.77
N ALA A 23 -1.58 -4.50 7.57
CA ALA A 23 -2.78 -3.73 7.89
C ALA A 23 -3.95 -4.62 8.29
N ASN A 24 -4.79 -4.14 9.20
CA ASN A 24 -6.04 -4.83 9.55
C ASN A 24 -6.97 -4.92 8.33
N ILE A 25 -7.75 -6.00 8.23
CA ILE A 25 -8.70 -6.19 7.12
C ILE A 25 -9.79 -5.09 7.07
N THR A 26 -10.05 -4.45 8.21
CA THR A 26 -10.97 -3.33 8.36
C THR A 26 -10.32 -1.97 8.07
N ASN A 27 -9.03 -1.92 7.73
CA ASN A 27 -8.35 -0.67 7.39
C ASN A 27 -8.88 -0.12 6.05
N GLY A 28 -9.67 0.95 6.12
CA GLY A 28 -10.31 1.56 4.94
C GLY A 28 -9.33 2.10 3.89
N VAL A 29 -8.14 2.56 4.30
CA VAL A 29 -7.10 3.04 3.37
C VAL A 29 -6.55 1.88 2.56
N ALA A 30 -6.17 0.78 3.22
CA ALA A 30 -5.71 -0.43 2.54
C ALA A 30 -6.82 -1.01 1.63
N GLY A 31 -8.07 -1.04 2.12
CA GLY A 31 -9.23 -1.47 1.32
C GLY A 31 -9.44 -0.61 0.07
N GLY A 32 -9.37 0.71 0.18
CA GLY A 32 -9.47 1.64 -0.94
C GLY A 32 -8.35 1.44 -1.96
N LEU A 33 -7.11 1.26 -1.50
CA LEU A 33 -5.96 0.98 -2.36
C LEU A 33 -6.07 -0.37 -3.08
N VAL A 34 -6.64 -1.39 -2.43
CA VAL A 34 -6.96 -2.68 -3.08
C VAL A 34 -8.04 -2.48 -4.15
N ALA A 35 -9.11 -1.76 -3.84
CA ALA A 35 -10.18 -1.48 -4.80
C ALA A 35 -9.68 -0.68 -6.02
N LYS A 36 -8.70 0.21 -5.83
CA LYS A 36 -8.01 0.93 -6.90
C LYS A 36 -6.98 0.07 -7.66
N GLY A 37 -6.73 -1.17 -7.24
CA GLY A 37 -5.75 -2.06 -7.87
C GLY A 37 -4.30 -1.60 -7.69
N ILE A 38 -3.99 -0.90 -6.58
CA ILE A 38 -2.65 -0.35 -6.30
C ILE A 38 -1.83 -1.31 -5.42
N ILE A 39 -2.49 -1.92 -4.44
CA ILE A 39 -1.92 -2.95 -3.58
C ILE A 39 -2.78 -4.20 -3.65
N PHE A 40 -2.23 -5.33 -3.20
CA PHE A 40 -2.95 -6.59 -3.09
C PHE A 40 -2.52 -7.32 -1.82
N ARG A 41 -3.37 -8.21 -1.31
CA ARG A 41 -2.99 -9.10 -0.20
C ARG A 41 -1.99 -10.14 -0.74
N SER A 42 -0.78 -10.13 -0.21
CA SER A 42 0.26 -11.11 -0.56
C SER A 42 0.12 -12.43 0.19
N SER A 43 -0.71 -12.45 1.23
CA SER A 43 -1.10 -13.66 1.97
C SER A 43 -2.61 -13.70 2.16
N ASN A 44 -3.20 -14.89 2.03
CA ASN A 44 -4.59 -15.16 2.38
C ASN A 44 -4.79 -15.33 3.90
N VAL A 45 -3.71 -15.47 4.66
CA VAL A 45 -3.70 -15.61 6.12
C VAL A 45 -3.10 -14.36 6.73
N GLY A 46 -3.83 -13.74 7.66
CA GLY A 46 -3.35 -12.69 8.54
C GLY A 46 -3.36 -13.17 9.99
N THR A 47 -2.78 -12.38 10.89
CA THR A 47 -2.89 -12.63 12.34
C THR A 47 -3.74 -11.55 13.00
N VAL A 48 -4.31 -11.86 14.16
CA VAL A 48 -5.11 -10.88 14.94
C VAL A 48 -4.27 -9.66 15.33
N PHE A 49 -2.98 -9.83 15.60
CA PHE A 49 -2.10 -8.76 16.08
C PHE A 49 -1.53 -7.90 14.95
N SER A 50 -1.16 -8.51 13.83
CA SER A 50 -0.50 -7.82 12.72
C SER A 50 -1.43 -7.51 11.56
N GLY A 51 -2.61 -8.11 11.48
CA GLY A 51 -3.47 -8.06 10.31
C GLY A 51 -2.90 -8.85 9.13
N PHE A 52 -3.21 -8.38 7.93
CA PHE A 52 -2.86 -9.00 6.65
C PHE A 52 -1.66 -8.32 6.00
N SER A 53 -0.90 -9.11 5.25
CA SER A 53 0.22 -8.63 4.44
C SER A 53 -0.28 -8.09 3.10
N TYR A 54 0.09 -6.84 2.80
CA TYR A 54 -0.18 -6.18 1.54
C TYR A 54 1.12 -5.87 0.82
N ASN A 55 1.16 -6.16 -0.48
CA ASN A 55 2.27 -5.78 -1.35
C ASN A 55 1.76 -4.80 -2.41
N LEU A 56 2.69 -4.04 -2.95
CA LEU A 56 2.41 -3.13 -4.06
C LEU A 56 2.31 -3.90 -5.38
N GLN A 57 1.34 -3.55 -6.23
CA GLN A 57 1.27 -4.08 -7.58
C GLN A 57 2.53 -3.67 -8.37
N PRO A 58 3.11 -4.55 -9.21
CA PRO A 58 4.35 -4.23 -9.94
C PRO A 58 4.26 -2.96 -10.80
N ILE A 59 3.11 -2.75 -11.46
CA ILE A 59 2.88 -1.53 -12.26
C ILE A 59 2.81 -0.27 -11.39
N SER A 60 2.16 -0.35 -10.24
CA SER A 60 2.11 0.75 -9.28
C SER A 60 3.51 1.07 -8.75
N ARG A 61 4.36 0.06 -8.56
CA ARG A 61 5.74 0.26 -8.07
C ARG A 61 6.53 1.04 -9.11
N LYS A 62 6.46 0.61 -10.38
CA LYS A 62 7.11 1.29 -11.49
C LYS A 62 6.69 2.77 -11.58
N ILE A 63 5.40 3.05 -11.47
CA ILE A 63 4.87 4.42 -11.55
C ILE A 63 5.34 5.26 -10.37
N LEU A 64 5.15 4.78 -9.14
CA LEU A 64 5.46 5.56 -7.94
C LEU A 64 6.98 5.76 -7.74
N THR A 65 7.82 4.80 -8.15
CA THR A 65 9.28 4.98 -8.17
C THR A 65 9.71 6.00 -9.23
N GLY A 66 9.03 6.05 -10.39
CA GLY A 66 9.31 7.04 -11.43
C GLY A 66 8.74 8.45 -11.14
N ARG A 67 7.75 8.54 -10.24
CA ARG A 67 7.06 9.78 -9.85
C ARG A 67 6.81 9.80 -8.34
N PRO A 68 7.87 9.88 -7.51
CA PRO A 68 7.73 9.91 -6.05
C PRO A 68 7.01 11.16 -5.54
N ASP A 69 6.94 12.23 -6.35
CA ASP A 69 6.19 13.46 -6.08
C ASP A 69 4.69 13.21 -5.88
N LEU A 70 4.15 12.11 -6.44
CA LEU A 70 2.75 11.71 -6.22
C LEU A 70 2.45 11.34 -4.76
N LEU A 71 3.46 11.17 -3.92
CA LEU A 71 3.36 10.82 -2.50
C LEU A 71 3.69 12.00 -1.56
N ASN A 72 3.86 13.21 -2.09
CA ASN A 72 4.02 14.42 -1.30
C ASN A 72 2.66 14.89 -0.74
N PRO A 73 2.64 15.49 0.46
CA PRO A 73 1.44 16.08 1.04
C PRO A 73 0.85 17.17 0.12
#